data_AF-F4GHU9-F1
#
_entry.id   AF-F4GHU9-F1
#
_cell.length_a   1.000
_cell.length_b   1.000
_cell.length_c   1.000
_cell.angle_alpha   90.00
_cell.angle_beta   90.00
_cell.angle_gamma   90.00
#
_symmetry.space_group_name_H-M   'P 1'
#
loop_
_entity.id
_entity.type
_entity.pdbx_description
1 polymer ?
#
loop_
_entity_poly.entity_id
_entity_poly.type
_entity_poly.pdbx_seq_one_letter_code
_entity_poly.pdbx_strand_id
1 'polypeptide(L)'
;MLLQQELFPPLPPSLSLKALLQQRAREGHIFYKPKDVARLLKVSGFQVYYAITRYRLDAVMVCGEYRIPWFSIVEFLENQPQIKRQFWAFQHYVNSHVSEKDIYISENSDIYEDAPQDYYGLKDLHIPTDLRIEELANILEVSTTLLIKDGHFGHTVPWPDAFDYLVEREVCNLPVFERDLPMSTGEIEKIDEEQLMLF
;
A
#
# COMPACT_ATOMS: atom_id res chain seq x y z
N MET A 1 -1.20 19.28 30.51
CA MET A 1 -0.87 17.84 30.48
C MET A 1 -1.85 17.19 29.50
N LEU A 2 -1.48 17.14 28.21
CA LEU A 2 -2.34 16.59 27.17
C LEU A 2 -2.22 15.06 27.22
N LEU A 3 -3.36 14.39 27.45
CA LEU A 3 -3.50 12.94 27.33
C LEU A 3 -3.05 12.56 25.91
N GLN A 4 -1.91 11.88 25.80
CA GLN A 4 -1.60 11.08 24.62
C GLN A 4 -2.70 10.03 24.52
N GLN A 5 -3.71 10.27 23.71
CA GLN A 5 -4.62 9.21 23.28
C GLN A 5 -3.73 8.14 22.63
N GLU A 6 -3.63 6.98 23.27
CA GLU A 6 -3.06 5.82 22.61
C GLU A 6 -3.93 5.55 21.38
N LEU A 7 -3.37 5.83 20.19
CA LEU A 7 -4.05 5.58 18.92
C LEU A 7 -4.50 4.11 18.78
N PHE A 8 -3.97 3.20 19.60
CA PHE A 8 -4.27 1.78 19.59
C PHE A 8 -4.35 1.27 21.04
N PRO A 9 -5.55 1.21 21.65
CA PRO A 9 -5.69 0.46 22.90
C PRO A 9 -5.27 -1.00 22.67
N PRO A 10 -4.73 -1.68 23.69
CA PRO A 10 -4.38 -3.09 23.58
C PRO A 10 -5.59 -3.90 23.08
N LEU A 11 -5.38 -4.68 22.02
CA LEU A 11 -6.40 -5.51 21.40
C LEU A 11 -7.07 -6.39 22.47
N PRO A 12 -8.43 -6.39 22.57
CA PRO A 12 -9.10 -7.37 23.40
C PRO A 12 -8.75 -8.78 22.88
N PRO A 13 -8.58 -9.77 23.77
CA PRO A 13 -8.03 -11.09 23.43
C PRO A 13 -8.85 -11.93 22.43
N SER A 14 -10.01 -11.42 21.97
CA SER A 14 -10.92 -12.07 21.03
C SER A 14 -11.06 -11.39 19.67
N LEU A 15 -10.50 -10.20 19.45
CA LEU A 15 -10.69 -9.45 18.20
C LEU A 15 -9.49 -9.63 17.28
N SER A 16 -9.71 -10.19 16.08
CA SER A 16 -8.66 -10.27 15.07
C SER A 16 -8.30 -8.87 14.56
N LEU A 17 -7.05 -8.67 14.12
CA LEU A 17 -6.60 -7.39 13.54
C LEU A 17 -7.49 -6.95 12.36
N LYS A 18 -7.92 -7.91 11.51
CA LYS A 18 -8.88 -7.67 10.44
C LYS A 18 -10.19 -7.07 10.95
N ALA A 19 -10.77 -7.66 12.01
CA ALA A 19 -12.02 -7.16 12.59
C ALA A 19 -11.84 -5.77 13.21
N LEU A 20 -10.70 -5.49 13.84
CA LEU A 20 -10.37 -4.15 14.35
C LEU A 20 -10.30 -3.11 13.23
N LEU A 21 -9.56 -3.41 12.17
CA LEU A 21 -9.39 -2.51 11.02
C LEU A 21 -10.73 -2.24 10.32
N GLN A 22 -11.54 -3.29 10.13
CA GLN A 22 -12.89 -3.16 9.57
C GLN A 22 -13.82 -2.31 10.44
N GLN A 23 -13.78 -2.49 11.77
CA GLN A 23 -14.56 -1.66 12.68
C GLN A 23 -14.14 -0.19 12.56
N ARG A 24 -12.84 0.09 12.58
CA ARG A 24 -12.32 1.46 12.47
C ARG A 24 -12.62 2.11 11.13
N ALA A 25 -12.60 1.34 10.04
CA ALA A 25 -13.00 1.82 8.73
C ALA A 25 -14.47 2.31 8.73
N ARG A 26 -15.37 1.61 9.44
CA ARG A 26 -16.78 2.05 9.62
C ARG A 26 -16.92 3.34 10.45
N GLU A 27 -15.93 3.63 11.28
CA GLU A 27 -15.82 4.88 12.06
C GLU A 27 -15.13 6.00 11.26
N GLY A 28 -14.75 5.75 10.00
CA GLY A 28 -14.11 6.73 9.11
C GLY A 28 -12.58 6.68 9.08
N HIS A 29 -11.95 5.80 9.87
CA HIS A 29 -10.49 5.59 9.85
C HIS A 29 -10.10 4.61 8.73
N ILE A 30 -9.99 5.15 7.52
CA ILE A 30 -9.77 4.37 6.29
C ILE A 30 -8.28 4.17 6.01
N PHE A 31 -7.46 5.20 6.24
CA PHE A 31 -6.03 5.21 5.92
C PHE A 31 -5.17 5.20 7.18
N TYR A 32 -3.98 4.61 7.06
CA TYR A 32 -3.00 4.51 8.12
C TYR A 32 -1.64 5.06 7.67
N LYS A 33 -0.89 5.67 8.59
CA LYS A 33 0.48 6.10 8.31
C LYS A 33 1.44 4.91 8.46
N PRO A 34 2.62 4.92 7.81
CA PRO A 34 3.59 3.84 7.97
C PRO A 34 3.96 3.54 9.43
N LYS A 35 4.04 4.57 10.29
CA LYS A 35 4.28 4.42 11.73
C LYS A 35 3.15 3.68 12.47
N ASP A 36 1.92 3.78 11.99
CA ASP A 36 0.76 3.16 12.60
C ASP A 36 0.72 1.68 12.22
N VAL A 37 0.94 1.41 10.94
CA VAL A 37 1.10 0.04 10.42
C VAL A 37 2.27 -0.68 11.09
N ALA A 38 3.41 0.00 11.29
CA ALA A 38 4.55 -0.54 12.01
C ALA A 38 4.17 -1.02 13.42
N ARG A 39 3.37 -0.21 14.14
CA ARG A 39 2.85 -0.57 15.48
C ARG A 39 1.86 -1.72 15.43
N LEU A 40 0.95 -1.72 14.46
CA LEU A 40 -0.05 -2.79 14.27
C LEU A 40 0.61 -4.14 13.97
N LEU A 41 1.61 -4.14 13.10
CA LEU A 41 2.32 -5.35 12.66
C LEU A 41 3.47 -5.74 13.58
N LYS A 42 3.82 -4.91 14.58
CA LYS A 42 4.98 -5.08 15.47
C LYS A 42 6.30 -5.21 14.69
N VAL A 43 6.45 -4.39 13.65
CA VAL A 43 7.66 -4.28 12.82
C VAL A 43 8.23 -2.87 12.89
N SER A 44 9.45 -2.68 12.39
CA SER A 44 10.04 -1.34 12.27
C SER A 44 9.37 -0.52 11.17
N GLY A 45 9.39 0.82 11.30
CA GLY A 45 8.93 1.70 10.24
C GLY A 45 9.68 1.48 8.92
N PHE A 46 10.99 1.20 8.99
CA PHE A 46 11.80 0.85 7.82
C PHE A 46 11.25 -0.37 7.07
N GLN A 47 10.85 -1.43 7.79
CA GLN A 47 10.22 -2.60 7.18
C GLN A 47 8.90 -2.25 6.49
N VAL A 48 8.12 -1.29 7.00
CA VAL A 48 6.89 -0.83 6.34
C VAL A 48 7.20 -0.05 5.06
N TYR A 49 8.16 0.88 5.09
CA TYR A 49 8.60 1.58 3.87
C TYR A 49 9.15 0.61 2.83
N TYR A 50 9.92 -0.39 3.27
CA TYR A 50 10.39 -1.45 2.41
C TYR A 50 9.23 -2.27 1.85
N ALA A 51 8.20 -2.55 2.66
CA ALA A 51 6.98 -3.22 2.20
C ALA A 51 6.19 -2.42 1.17
N ILE A 52 6.12 -1.11 1.30
CA ILE A 52 5.46 -0.23 0.32
C ILE A 52 6.26 -0.14 -0.99
N THR A 53 7.60 -0.12 -0.91
CA THR A 53 8.44 0.17 -2.09
C THR A 53 8.91 -1.07 -2.83
N ARG A 54 8.98 -2.21 -2.14
CA ARG A 54 9.57 -3.46 -2.66
C ARG A 54 8.62 -4.66 -2.58
N TYR A 55 7.59 -4.58 -1.75
CA TYR A 55 6.57 -5.62 -1.63
C TYR A 55 5.20 -5.04 -2.05
N ARG A 56 4.17 -5.89 -2.09
CA ARG A 56 2.80 -5.48 -2.46
C ARG A 56 2.02 -4.91 -1.28
N LEU A 57 2.64 -4.07 -0.44
CA LEU A 57 1.87 -3.31 0.53
C LEU A 57 1.38 -2.04 -0.16
N ASP A 58 0.18 -2.12 -0.71
CA ASP A 58 -0.40 -1.05 -1.51
C ASP A 58 -0.60 0.22 -0.67
N ALA A 59 -0.21 1.35 -1.23
CA ALA A 59 -0.24 2.64 -0.58
C ALA A 59 -0.39 3.77 -1.61
N VAL A 60 -0.90 4.90 -1.15
CA VAL A 60 -1.00 6.14 -1.93
C VAL A 60 -0.08 7.20 -1.33
N MET A 61 0.59 8.00 -2.18
CA MET A 61 1.48 9.08 -1.78
C MET A 61 0.73 10.42 -1.77
N VAL A 62 0.28 10.87 -0.60
CA VAL A 62 -0.53 12.09 -0.45
C VAL A 62 0.29 13.16 0.25
N CYS A 63 0.43 14.34 -0.36
CA CYS A 63 1.16 15.47 0.22
C CYS A 63 2.60 15.12 0.67
N GLY A 64 3.27 14.22 -0.07
CA GLY A 64 4.62 13.75 0.25
C GLY A 64 4.71 12.70 1.37
N GLU A 65 3.58 12.15 1.83
CA GLU A 65 3.55 11.08 2.82
C GLU A 65 2.71 9.89 2.36
N TYR A 66 3.15 8.67 2.67
CA TYR A 66 2.37 7.47 2.37
C TYR A 66 1.12 7.35 3.25
N ARG A 67 0.04 6.86 2.64
CA ARG A 67 -1.20 6.45 3.28
C ARG A 67 -1.55 5.05 2.82
N ILE A 68 -1.71 4.14 3.77
CA ILE A 68 -1.96 2.72 3.53
C ILE A 68 -3.44 2.47 3.83
N PRO A 69 -4.26 2.08 2.83
CA PRO A 69 -5.63 1.70 3.07
C PRO A 69 -5.72 0.52 4.04
N TRP A 70 -6.74 0.50 4.89
CA TRP A 70 -6.91 -0.56 5.90
C TRP A 70 -6.99 -1.97 5.28
N PHE A 71 -7.62 -2.09 4.10
CA PHE A 71 -7.79 -3.36 3.43
C PHE A 71 -6.46 -3.88 2.86
N SER A 72 -5.58 -2.98 2.37
CA SER A 72 -4.24 -3.34 1.88
C SER A 72 -3.39 -3.95 3.01
N ILE A 73 -3.57 -3.50 4.26
CA ILE A 73 -2.92 -4.13 5.42
C ILE A 73 -3.41 -5.56 5.61
N VAL A 74 -4.72 -5.79 5.47
CA VAL A 74 -5.33 -7.12 5.62
C VAL A 74 -4.86 -8.04 4.50
N GLU A 75 -4.91 -7.60 3.25
CA GLU A 75 -4.47 -8.38 2.10
C GLU A 75 -2.99 -8.71 2.16
N PHE A 76 -2.16 -7.76 2.58
CA PHE A 76 -0.73 -7.99 2.79
C PHE A 76 -0.49 -9.08 3.84
N LEU A 77 -1.26 -9.11 4.92
CA LEU A 77 -1.17 -10.14 5.95
C LEU A 77 -1.64 -11.51 5.46
N GLU A 78 -2.74 -11.55 4.71
CA GLU A 78 -3.31 -12.78 4.17
C GLU A 78 -2.41 -13.40 3.08
N ASN A 79 -1.73 -12.56 2.29
CA ASN A 79 -0.90 -12.97 1.15
C ASN A 79 0.62 -12.92 1.42
N GLN A 80 1.05 -12.65 2.64
CA GLN A 80 2.46 -12.45 3.00
C GLN A 80 3.40 -13.55 2.47
N PRO A 81 3.06 -14.85 2.59
CA PRO A 81 3.91 -15.93 2.06
C PRO A 81 4.06 -15.90 0.54
N GLN A 82 2.99 -15.56 -0.19
CA GLN A 82 3.00 -15.46 -1.64
C GLN A 82 3.82 -14.25 -2.10
N ILE A 83 3.62 -13.10 -1.45
CA ILE A 83 4.36 -11.86 -1.73
C ILE A 83 5.87 -12.06 -1.47
N LYS A 84 6.25 -12.72 -0.38
CA LYS A 84 7.65 -13.06 -0.08
C LYS A 84 8.24 -13.96 -1.19
N ARG A 85 7.54 -15.01 -1.61
CA ARG A 85 7.99 -15.90 -2.71
C ARG A 85 8.18 -15.15 -4.02
N GLN A 86 7.21 -14.32 -4.39
CA GLN A 86 7.23 -13.49 -5.59
C GLN A 86 8.47 -12.58 -5.62
N PHE A 87 8.77 -11.90 -4.51
CA PHE A 87 9.96 -11.05 -4.40
C PHE A 87 11.26 -11.84 -4.59
N TRP A 88 11.40 -12.99 -3.93
CA TRP A 88 12.62 -13.80 -4.05
C TRP A 88 12.80 -14.36 -5.47
N ALA A 89 11.72 -14.77 -6.12
CA ALA A 89 11.75 -15.17 -7.52
C ALA A 89 12.22 -14.03 -8.44
N PHE A 90 11.73 -12.81 -8.21
CA PHE A 90 12.18 -11.63 -8.95
C PHE A 90 13.65 -11.29 -8.68
N GLN A 91 14.10 -11.30 -7.43
CA GLN A 91 15.51 -11.09 -7.07
C GLN A 91 16.41 -12.13 -7.74
N HIS A 92 16.01 -13.41 -7.73
CA HIS A 92 16.74 -14.46 -8.41
C HIS A 92 16.80 -14.22 -9.92
N TYR A 93 15.67 -13.84 -10.55
CA TYR A 93 15.63 -13.48 -11.97
C TYR A 93 16.60 -12.34 -12.29
N VAL A 94 16.53 -11.23 -11.54
CA VAL A 94 17.43 -10.08 -11.70
C VAL A 94 18.89 -10.51 -11.59
N ASN A 95 19.24 -11.28 -10.55
CA ASN A 95 20.62 -11.72 -10.32
C ASN A 95 21.13 -12.73 -11.38
N SER A 96 20.23 -13.48 -12.01
CA SER A 96 20.59 -14.51 -13.01
C SER A 96 20.52 -14.01 -14.47
N HIS A 97 19.76 -12.96 -14.76
CA HIS A 97 19.49 -12.49 -16.12
C HIS A 97 19.96 -11.06 -16.38
N VAL A 98 20.20 -10.25 -15.34
CA VAL A 98 20.78 -8.92 -15.51
C VAL A 98 22.30 -9.04 -15.50
N SER A 99 22.87 -9.44 -16.63
CA SER A 99 24.17 -8.92 -17.05
C SER A 99 24.03 -7.40 -17.14
N GLU A 100 25.00 -6.65 -16.61
CA GLU A 100 25.05 -5.20 -16.35
C GLU A 100 24.68 -4.23 -17.51
N LYS A 101 24.05 -4.65 -18.61
CA LYS A 101 23.87 -3.80 -19.80
C LYS A 101 22.51 -3.68 -20.45
N ASP A 102 21.49 -4.47 -20.15
CA ASP A 102 20.26 -4.38 -20.96
C ASP A 102 18.98 -4.34 -20.10
N ILE A 103 18.72 -3.20 -19.45
CA ILE A 103 17.35 -2.78 -19.15
C ILE A 103 17.01 -1.65 -20.12
N TYR A 104 16.64 -2.01 -21.34
CA TYR A 104 15.93 -1.09 -22.22
C TYR A 104 14.49 -1.00 -21.73
N ILE A 105 14.17 0.08 -21.02
CA ILE A 105 12.78 0.51 -20.85
C ILE A 105 12.34 0.96 -22.24
N SER A 106 11.49 0.16 -22.89
CA SER A 106 10.89 0.51 -24.18
C SER A 106 10.02 1.76 -24.00
N GLU A 107 10.53 2.92 -24.44
CA GLU A 107 9.82 4.20 -24.41
C GLU A 107 8.65 4.31 -25.42
N ASN A 108 8.39 3.26 -26.20
CA ASN A 108 7.34 3.24 -27.23
C ASN A 108 6.23 2.24 -26.92
N SER A 109 5.50 2.46 -25.83
CA SER A 109 4.09 2.08 -25.81
C SER A 109 3.29 3.35 -26.00
N ASP A 110 2.55 3.46 -27.11
CA ASP A 110 1.43 4.39 -27.22
C ASP A 110 0.41 3.99 -26.15
N ILE A 111 0.63 4.45 -24.91
CA ILE A 111 -0.33 4.31 -23.84
C ILE A 111 -1.41 5.32 -24.18
N TYR A 112 -2.52 4.81 -24.73
CA TYR A 112 -3.76 5.57 -24.77
C TYR A 112 -4.00 6.13 -23.36
N GLU A 113 -4.33 7.42 -23.23
CA GLU A 113 -4.84 8.03 -22.00
C GLU A 113 -6.20 7.40 -21.66
N ASP A 114 -6.21 6.09 -21.37
CA ASP A 114 -7.29 5.46 -20.66
C ASP A 114 -7.26 6.02 -19.24
N ALA A 115 -8.45 6.29 -18.69
CA ALA A 115 -8.63 6.84 -17.35
C ALA A 115 -7.72 6.13 -16.32
N PRO A 116 -7.23 6.85 -15.28
CA PRO A 116 -6.35 6.29 -14.27
C PRO A 116 -6.88 4.95 -13.77
N GLN A 117 -6.10 3.89 -13.97
CA GLN A 117 -6.49 2.53 -13.63
C GLN A 117 -6.37 2.36 -12.10
N ASP A 118 -7.48 2.06 -11.44
CA ASP A 118 -7.53 1.72 -10.01
C ASP A 118 -6.91 0.32 -9.80
N TYR A 119 -5.61 0.28 -9.50
CA TYR A 119 -4.89 -0.98 -9.29
C TYR A 119 -5.18 -1.56 -7.90
N TYR A 120 -5.57 -0.73 -6.93
CA TYR A 120 -5.72 -1.13 -5.53
C TYR A 120 -7.16 -1.25 -5.07
N GLY A 121 -8.15 -1.14 -5.95
CA GLY A 121 -9.56 -1.23 -5.58
C GLY A 121 -10.00 -0.09 -4.67
N LEU A 122 -9.41 1.09 -4.82
CA LEU A 122 -9.77 2.31 -4.10
C LEU A 122 -11.25 2.66 -4.28
N LYS A 123 -11.89 2.24 -5.36
CA LYS A 123 -13.33 2.43 -5.60
C LYS A 123 -14.20 1.73 -4.54
N ASP A 124 -13.68 0.69 -3.91
CA ASP A 124 -14.40 -0.10 -2.89
C ASP A 124 -14.26 0.56 -1.49
N LEU A 125 -13.44 1.61 -1.37
CA LEU A 125 -13.42 2.46 -0.20
C LEU A 125 -14.76 3.21 -0.07
N HIS A 126 -15.37 3.08 1.09
CA HIS A 126 -16.63 3.76 1.40
C HIS A 126 -16.34 5.23 1.75
N ILE A 127 -16.02 6.02 0.73
CA ILE A 127 -15.78 7.46 0.86
C ILE A 127 -17.07 8.21 0.49
N PRO A 128 -17.50 9.21 1.27
CA PRO A 128 -18.67 10.03 0.96
C PRO A 128 -18.58 10.69 -0.44
N THR A 129 -19.72 10.84 -1.12
CA THR A 129 -19.79 11.35 -2.51
C THR A 129 -19.51 12.84 -2.64
N ASP A 130 -19.90 13.63 -1.65
CA ASP A 130 -19.72 15.08 -1.59
C ASP A 130 -18.92 15.41 -0.34
N LEU A 131 -17.60 15.45 -0.48
CA LEU A 131 -16.71 15.74 0.63
C LEU A 131 -16.42 17.22 0.69
N ARG A 132 -16.48 17.77 1.89
CA ARG A 132 -15.73 18.98 2.18
C ARG A 132 -14.24 18.66 2.19
N ILE A 133 -13.42 19.62 1.76
CA ILE A 133 -11.96 19.44 1.76
C ILE A 133 -11.40 19.10 3.16
N GLU A 134 -12.04 19.58 4.22
CA GLU A 134 -11.65 19.23 5.59
C GLU A 134 -11.95 17.77 5.95
N GLU A 135 -13.02 17.19 5.39
CA GLU A 135 -13.39 15.79 5.60
C GLU A 135 -12.42 14.87 4.86
N LEU A 136 -12.09 15.19 3.60
CA LEU A 136 -11.08 14.45 2.84
C LEU A 136 -9.70 14.53 3.52
N ALA A 137 -9.30 15.71 4.00
CA ALA A 137 -8.06 15.89 4.73
C ALA A 137 -8.03 15.07 6.03
N ASN A 138 -9.17 14.97 6.72
CA ASN A 138 -9.29 14.14 7.92
C ASN A 138 -9.19 12.64 7.60
N ILE A 139 -9.89 12.17 6.55
CA ILE A 139 -9.81 10.77 6.08
C ILE A 139 -8.36 10.40 5.73
N LEU A 140 -7.67 11.30 5.04
CA LEU A 140 -6.27 11.13 4.65
C LEU A 140 -5.29 11.51 5.77
N GLU A 141 -5.75 11.89 6.96
CA GLU A 141 -4.92 12.35 8.08
C GLU A 141 -3.80 13.35 7.69
N VAL A 142 -4.13 14.31 6.84
CA VAL A 142 -3.24 15.40 6.37
C VAL A 142 -3.83 16.77 6.72
N SER A 143 -3.01 17.82 6.61
CA SER A 143 -3.50 19.18 6.73
C SER A 143 -4.33 19.57 5.50
N THR A 144 -5.48 20.19 5.72
CA THR A 144 -6.32 20.76 4.66
C THR A 144 -5.53 21.70 3.76
N THR A 145 -4.65 22.53 4.33
CA THR A 145 -3.83 23.48 3.56
C THR A 145 -2.84 22.77 2.64
N LEU A 146 -2.25 21.65 3.08
CA LEU A 146 -1.36 20.85 2.24
C LEU A 146 -2.15 20.16 1.14
N LEU A 147 -3.32 19.62 1.46
CA LEU A 147 -4.16 18.92 0.49
C LEU A 147 -4.70 19.86 -0.60
N ILE A 148 -5.12 21.08 -0.26
CA ILE A 148 -5.50 22.11 -1.25
C ILE A 148 -4.34 22.42 -2.19
N LYS A 149 -3.12 22.53 -1.64
CA LYS A 149 -1.93 22.85 -2.43
C LYS A 149 -1.51 21.70 -3.35
N ASP A 150 -1.61 20.46 -2.85
CA ASP A 150 -1.17 19.25 -3.56
C ASP A 150 -2.18 18.76 -4.59
N GLY A 151 -3.48 18.82 -4.27
CA GLY A 151 -4.58 18.36 -5.14
C GLY A 151 -5.30 19.44 -5.91
N HIS A 152 -4.91 20.71 -5.74
CA HIS A 152 -5.56 21.86 -6.39
C HIS A 152 -7.08 21.96 -6.16
N PHE A 153 -7.54 21.44 -5.03
CA PHE A 153 -8.96 21.36 -4.70
C PHE A 153 -9.57 22.69 -4.27
N GLY A 154 -10.87 22.85 -4.54
CA GLY A 154 -11.71 23.88 -3.94
C GLY A 154 -12.14 23.54 -2.50
N HIS A 155 -13.15 24.26 -1.99
CA HIS A 155 -13.73 23.99 -0.66
C HIS A 155 -14.54 22.68 -0.60
N THR A 156 -15.13 22.30 -1.73
CA THR A 156 -15.85 21.05 -1.94
C THR A 156 -15.08 20.22 -2.95
N VAL A 157 -14.93 18.93 -2.67
CA VAL A 157 -14.27 17.97 -3.55
C VAL A 157 -15.29 16.91 -3.95
N PRO A 158 -15.76 16.92 -5.21
CA PRO A 158 -16.55 15.82 -5.75
C PRO A 158 -15.79 14.50 -5.60
N TRP A 159 -16.49 13.42 -5.28
CA TRP A 159 -15.86 12.10 -5.18
C TRP A 159 -15.06 11.69 -6.42
N PRO A 160 -15.52 11.89 -7.67
CA PRO A 160 -14.71 11.58 -8.85
C PRO A 160 -13.33 12.26 -8.82
N ASP A 161 -13.27 13.55 -8.49
CA ASP A 161 -12.01 14.30 -8.43
C ASP A 161 -11.11 13.79 -7.29
N ALA A 162 -11.70 13.45 -6.14
CA ALA A 162 -10.96 12.85 -5.02
C ALA A 162 -10.43 11.46 -5.37
N PHE A 163 -11.21 10.67 -6.10
CA PHE A 163 -10.85 9.33 -6.54
C PHE A 163 -9.70 9.38 -7.55
N ASP A 164 -9.82 10.19 -8.60
CA ASP A 164 -8.78 10.37 -9.61
C ASP A 164 -7.46 10.82 -8.95
N TYR A 165 -7.54 11.79 -8.03
CA TYR A 165 -6.39 12.24 -7.24
C TYR A 165 -5.69 11.11 -6.47
N LEU A 166 -6.46 10.16 -5.89
CA LEU A 166 -5.91 9.03 -5.16
C LEU A 166 -5.29 7.99 -6.09
N VAL A 167 -5.95 7.70 -7.22
CA VAL A 167 -5.45 6.73 -8.21
C VAL A 167 -4.14 7.23 -8.82
N GLU A 168 -4.05 8.52 -9.17
CA GLU A 168 -2.79 9.13 -9.67
C GLU A 168 -1.63 9.04 -8.67
N ARG A 169 -1.93 8.82 -7.38
CA ARG A 169 -0.95 8.74 -6.29
C ARG A 169 -0.71 7.31 -5.84
N GLU A 170 -1.30 6.32 -6.48
CA GLU A 170 -0.96 4.92 -6.26
C GLU A 170 0.53 4.70 -6.49
N VAL A 171 1.17 4.12 -5.50
CA VAL A 171 2.60 3.87 -5.55
C VAL A 171 2.79 2.56 -6.27
N CYS A 172 3.00 2.61 -7.59
CA CYS A 172 3.20 1.43 -8.43
C CYS A 172 4.23 0.46 -7.81
N ASN A 173 3.71 -0.60 -7.21
CA ASN A 173 4.50 -1.77 -6.85
C ASN A 173 5.02 -2.42 -8.13
N LEU A 174 6.31 -2.77 -8.16
CA LEU A 174 6.90 -3.48 -9.30
C LEU A 174 6.02 -4.70 -9.61
N PRO A 175 5.48 -4.86 -10.82
CA PRO A 175 4.70 -6.03 -11.18
C PRO A 175 5.64 -7.23 -11.07
N VAL A 176 5.41 -8.07 -10.06
CA VAL A 176 6.08 -9.37 -10.04
C VAL A 176 5.36 -10.22 -11.07
N PHE A 177 6.06 -10.46 -12.18
CA PHE A 177 5.57 -11.30 -13.25
C PHE A 177 5.14 -12.67 -12.68
N GLU A 178 3.85 -12.98 -12.75
CA GLU A 178 3.33 -14.35 -12.63
C GLU A 178 3.60 -15.18 -13.90
N ARG A 179 4.41 -14.66 -14.84
CA ARG A 179 4.81 -15.46 -15.99
C ARG A 179 5.62 -16.62 -15.48
N ASP A 180 5.12 -17.82 -15.75
CA ASP A 180 5.79 -19.11 -15.83
C ASP A 180 7.32 -18.99 -15.87
N LEU A 181 7.93 -18.62 -14.75
CA LEU A 181 9.33 -18.88 -14.53
C LEU A 181 9.36 -20.40 -14.55
N PRO A 182 10.11 -21.04 -15.48
CA PRO A 182 10.27 -22.47 -15.44
C PRO A 182 10.96 -22.77 -14.11
N MET A 183 10.16 -23.00 -13.07
CA MET A 183 10.64 -23.43 -11.79
C MET A 183 11.14 -24.83 -12.07
N SER A 184 12.45 -24.98 -12.24
CA SER A 184 13.08 -26.28 -12.09
C SER A 184 12.65 -26.75 -10.71
N THR A 185 11.86 -27.81 -10.68
CA THR A 185 11.08 -28.29 -9.53
C THR A 185 11.95 -28.85 -8.40
N GLY A 186 13.22 -28.44 -8.28
CA GLY A 186 14.19 -29.01 -7.34
C GLY A 186 15.04 -28.02 -6.54
N GLU A 187 15.06 -26.72 -6.85
CA GLU A 187 15.99 -25.78 -6.19
C GLU A 187 15.34 -24.85 -5.14
N ILE A 188 14.02 -24.61 -5.20
CA ILE A 188 13.33 -23.72 -4.24
C ILE A 188 12.99 -24.44 -2.92
N GLU A 189 12.89 -25.78 -2.90
CA GLU A 189 12.70 -26.56 -1.67
C GLU A 189 13.88 -26.47 -0.68
N LYS A 190 14.98 -25.82 -1.08
CA LYS A 190 16.16 -25.58 -0.23
C LYS A 190 16.37 -24.12 0.16
N ILE A 191 15.42 -23.21 -0.11
CA ILE A 191 15.43 -21.92 0.57
C ILE A 191 14.94 -22.20 1.99
N ASP A 192 15.91 -22.44 2.87
CA ASP A 192 15.77 -22.83 4.26
C ASP A 192 14.66 -22.01 4.94
N GLU A 193 13.70 -22.68 5.57
CA GLU A 193 12.60 -22.02 6.30
C GLU A 193 13.12 -21.06 7.38
N GLU A 194 14.36 -21.27 7.87
CA GLU A 194 15.05 -20.34 8.76
C GLU A 194 15.35 -18.97 8.13
N GLN A 195 15.62 -18.88 6.82
CA GLN A 195 15.80 -17.59 6.14
C GLN A 195 14.47 -16.86 5.90
N LEU A 196 13.36 -17.60 5.82
CA LEU A 196 12.01 -17.03 5.72
C LEU A 196 11.50 -16.45 7.06
N MET A 197 12.07 -16.91 8.18
CA MET A 197 11.74 -16.54 9.56
C MET A 197 12.56 -15.36 10.12
N LEU A 198 13.60 -14.90 9.41
CA LEU A 198 14.51 -13.85 9.88
C LEU A 198 14.04 -12.40 9.60
N PHE A 199 12.79 -12.19 9.14
CA PHE A 199 12.18 -10.86 8.96
C PHE A 199 10.71 -10.79 9.34
#